data_AF-A0AAU3UXW0-F1
#
_entry.id   AF-A0AAU3UXW0-F1
#
_cell.length_a   1.000
_cell.length_b   1.000
_cell.length_c   1.000
_cell.angle_alpha   90.00
_cell.angle_beta   90.00
_cell.angle_gamma   90.00
#
_symmetry.space_group_name_H-M   'P 1'
#
loop_
_entity.id
_entity.type
_entity.pdbx_description
1 polymer ?
#
loop_
_entity_poly.entity_id
_entity_poly.type
_entity_poly.pdbx_seq_one_letter_code
_entity_poly.pdbx_strand_id
1 'polypeptide(L)'
;MQQPNSAIYVYEAHDFLTPADLDYWNPLVDRARLTSPYGNSTRIVCSGFHGVATSCFQADADGNPHQLKRLPMNYPNVTGYLAPGGGVSHWVYPGFVPGS
;
A
#
# COMPACT_ATOMS: atom_id res chain seq x y z
N MET A 1 -6.70 -20.51 -3.33
CA MET A 1 -5.74 -21.61 -3.07
C MET A 1 -4.36 -21.09 -3.38
N GLN A 2 -3.47 -21.03 -2.39
CA GLN A 2 -2.09 -20.61 -2.59
C GLN A 2 -1.29 -21.80 -3.14
N GLN A 3 -0.64 -21.65 -4.30
CA GLN A 3 0.28 -22.68 -4.80
C GLN A 3 1.50 -22.74 -3.88
N PRO A 4 1.94 -23.95 -3.45
CA PRO A 4 2.93 -24.11 -2.38
C PRO A 4 4.34 -23.60 -2.72
N ASN A 5 4.65 -23.20 -3.97
CA ASN A 5 5.99 -22.80 -4.40
C ASN A 5 6.03 -21.51 -5.25
N SER A 6 4.98 -20.68 -5.22
CA SER A 6 5.02 -19.39 -5.93
C SER A 6 5.80 -18.35 -5.10
N ALA A 7 6.85 -17.77 -5.68
CA ALA A 7 7.57 -16.66 -5.05
C ALA A 7 6.70 -15.40 -4.87
N ILE A 8 5.58 -15.33 -5.62
CA ILE A 8 4.52 -14.36 -5.40
C ILE A 8 3.47 -14.94 -4.45
N TYR A 9 3.16 -14.22 -3.38
CA TYR A 9 2.12 -14.57 -2.42
C TYR A 9 1.01 -13.50 -2.41
N VAL A 10 -0.20 -13.90 -2.05
CA VAL A 10 -1.34 -12.99 -1.88
C VAL A 10 -1.72 -12.96 -0.41
N TYR A 11 -1.97 -11.78 0.14
CA TYR A 11 -2.30 -11.61 1.55
C TYR A 11 -3.27 -10.44 1.73
N GLU A 12 -4.06 -10.50 2.81
CA GLU A 12 -4.84 -9.37 3.25
C GLU A 12 -3.94 -8.41 4.02
N ALA A 13 -3.94 -7.15 3.61
CA ALA A 13 -3.11 -6.11 4.20
C ALA A 13 -3.95 -5.27 5.16
N HIS A 14 -3.34 -4.90 6.28
CA HIS A 14 -3.96 -4.15 7.36
C HIS A 14 -2.99 -3.06 7.84
N ASP A 15 -3.48 -2.13 8.66
CA ASP A 15 -2.68 -1.17 9.42
C ASP A 15 -1.75 -0.28 8.58
N PHE A 16 -2.22 0.18 7.42
CA PHE A 16 -1.55 1.26 6.69
C PHE A 16 -1.60 2.55 7.52
N LEU A 17 -0.54 3.37 7.43
CA LEU A 17 -0.67 4.77 7.81
C LEU A 17 -1.62 5.45 6.81
N THR A 18 -2.64 6.10 7.33
CA THR A 18 -3.64 6.88 6.60
C THR A 18 -3.48 8.35 6.94
N PRO A 19 -4.06 9.29 6.15
CA PRO A 19 -3.99 10.72 6.45
C PRO A 19 -4.51 11.14 7.83
N ALA A 20 -5.28 10.27 8.52
CA ALA A 20 -5.75 10.52 9.88
C ALA A 20 -4.68 10.23 10.95
N ASP A 21 -3.62 9.50 10.61
CA ASP A 21 -2.55 9.13 11.54
C ASP A 21 -1.50 10.23 11.65
N LEU A 22 -1.06 10.53 12.87
CA LEU A 22 -0.03 11.57 13.11
C LEU A 22 1.28 11.29 12.36
N ASP A 23 1.67 10.02 12.23
CA ASP A 23 2.90 9.61 11.55
C ASP A 23 2.80 9.58 10.02
N TYR A 24 1.63 9.87 9.45
CA TYR A 24 1.41 9.76 8.01
C TYR A 24 2.41 10.56 7.19
N TRP A 25 2.70 11.80 7.60
CA TRP A 25 3.68 12.66 6.94
C TRP A 25 5.07 12.63 7.59
N ASN A 26 5.32 11.71 8.53
CA ASN A 26 6.62 11.60 9.20
C ASN A 26 7.65 10.94 8.26
N PRO A 27 8.70 11.66 7.81
CA PRO A 27 9.66 11.14 6.83
C PRO A 27 10.63 10.10 7.43
N LEU A 28 10.63 9.93 8.75
CA LEU A 28 11.48 8.99 9.45
C LEU A 28 10.77 7.65 9.72
N VAL A 29 9.46 7.58 9.51
CA VAL A 29 8.66 6.36 9.76
C VAL A 29 8.59 5.51 8.50
N ASP A 30 9.13 4.30 8.59
CA ASP A 30 9.17 3.31 7.52
C ASP A 30 7.99 2.33 7.62
N ARG A 31 6.78 2.85 7.35
CA ARG A 31 5.55 2.06 7.26
C ARG A 31 4.84 2.32 5.94
N ALA A 32 4.06 1.33 5.49
CA ALA A 32 3.25 1.48 4.29
C ALA A 32 2.16 2.54 4.50
N ARG A 33 1.91 3.34 3.47
CA ARG A 33 0.93 4.44 3.48
C ARG A 33 -0.20 4.18 2.51
N LEU A 34 -1.37 4.69 2.85
CA LEU A 34 -2.57 4.62 2.01
C LEU A 34 -3.27 5.98 1.94
N THR A 35 -3.27 6.59 0.77
CA THR A 35 -4.21 7.68 0.44
C THR A 35 -5.47 7.06 -0.16
N SER A 36 -6.56 7.03 0.59
CA SER A 36 -7.83 6.44 0.15
C SER A 36 -9.01 7.11 0.87
N PRO A 37 -10.18 7.24 0.22
CA PRO A 37 -11.40 7.71 0.89
C PRO A 37 -11.85 6.75 2.00
N TYR A 38 -11.40 5.50 1.97
CA TYR A 38 -11.83 4.45 2.90
C TYR A 38 -10.80 4.18 4.00
N GLY A 39 -9.60 4.75 3.93
CA GLY A 39 -8.51 4.41 4.86
C GLY A 39 -8.35 2.88 4.98
N ASN A 40 -8.26 2.37 6.22
CA ASN A 40 -8.23 0.93 6.50
C ASN A 40 -9.63 0.30 6.71
N SER A 41 -10.74 1.01 6.47
CA SER A 41 -12.09 0.51 6.80
C SER A 41 -12.64 -0.51 5.81
N THR A 42 -12.11 -0.55 4.59
CA THR A 42 -12.47 -1.52 3.57
C THR A 42 -11.33 -2.50 3.32
N ARG A 43 -11.67 -3.68 2.80
CA ARG A 43 -10.72 -4.77 2.57
C ARG A 43 -9.62 -4.37 1.59
N ILE A 44 -8.37 -4.66 1.94
CA ILE A 44 -7.21 -4.45 1.08
C ILE A 44 -6.50 -5.79 0.88
N VAL A 45 -6.28 -6.18 -0.37
CA VAL A 45 -5.57 -7.41 -0.73
C VAL A 45 -4.37 -7.05 -1.57
N CYS A 46 -3.19 -7.49 -1.14
CA CYS A 46 -1.94 -7.26 -1.85
C CYS A 46 -1.33 -8.57 -2.35
N SER A 47 -0.60 -8.47 -3.45
CA SER A 47 0.39 -9.45 -3.84
C SER A 47 1.77 -8.98 -3.39
N GLY A 48 2.59 -9.89 -2.88
CA GLY A 48 3.95 -9.62 -2.47
C GLY A 48 4.95 -10.58 -3.10
N PHE A 49 6.20 -10.14 -3.22
CA PHE A 49 7.35 -10.94 -3.61
C PHE A 49 8.50 -10.61 -2.67
N HIS A 50 9.08 -11.63 -2.03
CA HIS A 50 10.22 -11.48 -1.10
C HIS A 50 10.01 -10.38 -0.03
N GLY A 51 8.81 -10.28 0.55
CA GLY A 51 8.51 -9.28 1.59
C GLY A 51 8.04 -7.91 1.06
N VAL A 52 8.06 -7.69 -0.26
CA VAL A 52 7.70 -6.40 -0.88
C VAL A 52 6.35 -6.51 -1.56
N ALA A 53 5.43 -5.59 -1.25
CA ALA A 53 4.14 -5.48 -1.92
C ALA A 53 4.32 -5.01 -3.38
N THR A 54 3.85 -5.82 -4.33
CA THR A 54 4.00 -5.58 -5.78
C THR A 54 2.74 -4.99 -6.42
N SER A 55 1.56 -5.35 -5.92
CA SER A 55 0.26 -4.81 -6.33
C SER A 55 -0.70 -4.87 -5.15
N CYS A 56 -1.62 -3.92 -5.04
CA CYS A 56 -2.67 -3.92 -4.04
C CYS A 56 -4.00 -3.52 -4.66
N PHE A 57 -5.08 -4.10 -4.16
CA PHE A 57 -6.45 -3.76 -4.48
C PHE A 57 -7.19 -3.40 -3.20
N GLN A 58 -8.00 -2.35 -3.25
CA GLN A 58 -8.88 -1.97 -2.15
C GLN A 58 -10.33 -2.05 -2.61
N ALA A 59 -11.18 -2.63 -1.78
CA ALA A 59 -12.61 -2.61 -1.99
C ALA A 59 -13.20 -1.21 -1.78
N ASP A 60 -14.17 -0.82 -2.60
CA ASP A 60 -15.05 0.31 -2.29
C ASP A 60 -16.11 -0.05 -1.24
N ALA A 61 -17.03 0.88 -0.96
CA ALA A 61 -18.12 0.67 -0.01
C ALA A 61 -19.08 -0.46 -0.40
N ASP A 62 -19.19 -0.78 -1.70
CA ASP A 62 -20.03 -1.86 -2.24
C ASP A 62 -19.26 -3.19 -2.34
N GLY A 63 -17.97 -3.19 -2.02
CA GLY A 63 -17.11 -4.37 -2.08
C GLY A 63 -16.41 -4.58 -3.44
N ASN A 64 -16.56 -3.67 -4.40
CA ASN A 64 -15.90 -3.81 -5.71
C ASN A 64 -14.40 -3.51 -5.57
N PRO A 65 -13.51 -4.34 -6.13
CA PRO A 65 -12.07 -4.14 -6.00
C PRO A 65 -11.56 -3.09 -6.98
N HIS A 66 -10.77 -2.14 -6.47
CA HIS A 66 -10.08 -1.11 -7.26
C HIS A 66 -8.57 -1.25 -7.07
N GLN A 67 -7.83 -1.28 -8.17
CA GLN A 67 -6.36 -1.37 -8.09
C GLN A 67 -5.78 -0.07 -7.55
N LEU A 68 -4.98 -0.18 -6.50
CA LEU A 68 -4.25 0.95 -5.93
C LEU A 68 -3.03 1.28 -6.79
N LYS A 69 -2.77 2.57 -6.99
CA LYS A 69 -1.56 3.05 -7.63
C LYS A 69 -0.42 3.07 -6.62
N ARG A 70 0.67 2.36 -6.91
CA ARG A 70 1.92 2.49 -6.16
C ARG A 70 2.64 3.76 -6.60
N LEU A 71 2.99 4.63 -5.66
CA LEU A 71 3.88 5.76 -5.97
C LEU A 71 5.34 5.27 -6.12
N PRO A 72 6.18 5.96 -6.90
CA PRO A 72 7.57 5.56 -7.13
C PRO A 72 8.43 5.47 -5.85
N MET A 73 8.00 6.13 -4.77
CA MET A 73 8.64 6.14 -3.46
C MET A 73 7.58 6.11 -2.37
N ASN A 74 7.95 5.70 -1.16
CA ASN A 74 7.10 5.79 0.03
C ASN A 74 7.01 7.23 0.57
N TYR A 75 6.63 8.19 -0.27
CA TYR A 75 6.64 9.60 0.11
C TYR A 75 5.81 9.83 1.41
N PRO A 76 6.36 10.55 2.42
CA PRO A 76 7.63 11.28 2.44
C PRO A 76 8.81 10.53 3.09
N ASN A 77 8.73 9.22 3.31
CA ASN A 77 9.82 8.45 3.93
C ASN A 77 11.13 8.56 3.12
N VAL A 78 12.23 8.86 3.83
CA VAL A 78 13.58 8.97 3.24
C VAL A 78 14.54 7.88 3.71
N THR A 79 14.14 7.06 4.68
CA THR A 79 15.00 6.05 5.30
C THR A 79 14.95 4.69 4.58
N GLY A 80 13.88 4.40 3.86
CA GLY A 80 13.63 3.11 3.19
C GLY A 80 14.23 2.94 1.80
N TYR A 81 14.89 3.96 1.22
CA TYR A 81 15.38 3.93 -0.17
C TYR A 81 16.37 2.80 -0.48
N LEU A 82 17.14 2.33 0.51
CA LEU A 82 18.09 1.23 0.34
C LEU A 82 17.45 -0.16 0.47
N ALA A 83 16.19 -0.25 0.86
CA ALA A 83 15.50 -1.52 1.01
C ALA A 83 15.17 -2.14 -0.37
N PRO A 84 15.19 -3.48 -0.48
CA PRO A 84 14.79 -4.17 -1.70
C PRO A 84 13.43 -3.68 -2.21
N GLY A 85 13.32 -3.42 -3.52
CA GLY A 85 12.07 -2.95 -4.12
C GLY A 85 11.64 -1.53 -3.71
N GLY A 86 12.52 -0.76 -3.06
CA GLY A 86 12.23 0.59 -2.55
C GLY A 86 11.59 0.62 -1.16
N GLY A 87 11.55 -0.53 -0.47
CA GLY A 87 10.97 -0.67 0.87
C GLY A 87 9.44 -0.79 0.86
N VAL A 88 8.82 -0.45 1.99
CA VAL A 88 7.37 -0.24 2.06
C VAL A 88 6.95 0.83 1.05
N SER A 89 5.69 0.87 0.64
CA SER A 89 5.22 1.76 -0.43
C SER A 89 4.06 2.63 0.00
N HIS A 90 3.90 3.75 -0.72
CA HIS A 90 2.71 4.60 -0.64
C HIS A 90 1.74 4.17 -1.74
N TRP A 91 0.55 3.74 -1.34
CA TRP A 91 -0.54 3.30 -2.20
C TRP A 91 -1.64 4.36 -2.26
N VAL A 92 -2.17 4.61 -3.46
CA VAL A 92 -3.18 5.65 -3.69
C VAL A 92 -4.38 5.05 -4.39
N TYR A 93 -5.56 5.30 -3.84
CA TYR A 93 -6.83 4.91 -4.44
C TYR A 93 -7.06 5.66 -5.77
N PRO A 94 -7.65 5.04 -6.80
CA PRO A 94 -7.94 5.72 -8.06
C PRO A 94 -8.69 7.05 -7.87
N GLY A 95 -8.25 8.11 -8.55
CA GLY A 95 -8.84 9.46 -8.43
C GLY A 95 -8.35 10.29 -7.23
N PHE A 96 -7.46 9.75 -6.39
CA PHE A 96 -6.86 10.46 -5.25
C PHE A 96 -5.41 10.90 -5.48
N VAL A 97 -4.89 10.78 -6.70
CA VAL A 97 -3.57 11.30 -7.07
C VAL A 97 -3.69 12.80 -7.36
N PRO A 98 -2.95 13.68 -6.68
CA PRO A 98 -2.97 15.11 -7.00
C PRO A 98 -2.49 15.35 -8.44
N GLY A 99 -3.32 16.01 -9.25
CA GLY A 99 -2.96 16.46 -10.61
C GLY A 99 -3.14 15.45 -11.74
N SER A 100 -3.94 14.39 -11.56
CA SER A 100 -4.35 13.45 -12.62
C SER A 100 -5.76 13.68 -13.13
#